data_AF-A0A401HNW2-F1
#
_entry.id   AF-A0A401HNW2-F1
#
_cell.length_a   1.000
_cell.length_b   1.000
_cell.length_c   1.000
_cell.angle_alpha   90.00
_cell.angle_beta   90.00
_cell.angle_gamma   90.00
#
_symmetry.space_group_name_H-M   'P 1'
#
loop_
_entity.id
_entity.type
_entity.pdbx_description
1 polymer ?
#
loop_
_entity_poly.entity_id
_entity_poly.type
_entity_poly.pdbx_seq_one_letter_code
_entity_poly.pdbx_strand_id
1 'polypeptide(L)' 'MEEDRKIRKLLHILKHTEEHLEELIKYIEECNYNSEPYKTIYNKLKEENDKLREKLKG' A
#
# COMPACT_ATOMS: atom_id res chain seq x y z
N MET A 1 3.20 -22.81 -9.74
CA MET A 1 1.81 -23.31 -9.73
C MET A 1 0.85 -22.13 -9.85
N GLU A 2 -0.45 -22.33 -10.07
CA GLU A 2 -1.42 -21.22 -10.21
C GLU A 2 -1.44 -20.30 -8.97
N GLU A 3 -1.23 -20.90 -7.80
CA GLU A 3 -1.13 -20.22 -6.50
C GLU A 3 0.04 -19.23 -6.44
N ASP A 4 1.24 -19.64 -6.85
CA ASP A 4 2.41 -18.73 -6.94
C ASP A 4 2.12 -17.51 -7.82
N ARG A 5 1.37 -17.70 -8.91
CA ARG A 5 1.01 -16.60 -9.82
C ARG A 5 0.04 -15.63 -9.13
N LYS A 6 -0.93 -16.15 -8.38
CA LYS A 6 -1.87 -15.34 -7.58
C LYS A 6 -1.14 -14.56 -6.49
N ILE A 7 -0.21 -15.19 -5.76
CA ILE A 7 0.59 -14.55 -4.72
C ILE A 7 1.45 -13.43 -5.31
N ARG A 8 2.17 -13.68 -6.41
CA ARG A 8 2.96 -12.63 -7.10
C ARG A 8 2.11 -11.45 -7.54
N LYS A 9 0.92 -11.73 -8.11
CA LYS A 9 -0.02 -10.68 -8.54
C LYS A 9 -0.52 -9.87 -7.35
N LEU A 10 -0.85 -10.52 -6.24
CA LEU A 10 -1.25 -9.86 -5.00
C LEU A 10 -0.14 -8.93 -4.49
N LEU A 11 1.09 -9.43 -4.32
CA LEU A 11 2.22 -8.63 -3.85
C LEU A 11 2.49 -7.40 -4.74
N HIS A 12 2.34 -7.56 -6.06
CA HIS A 12 2.45 -6.46 -7.01
C HIS A 12 1.35 -5.40 -6.83
N ILE A 13 0.10 -5.82 -6.64
CA ILE A 13 -1.03 -4.91 -6.38
C ILE A 13 -0.82 -4.15 -5.06
N LEU A 14 -0.39 -4.83 -3.99
CA LEU A 14 -0.12 -4.20 -2.70
C LEU A 14 0.92 -3.08 -2.84
N LYS A 15 2.04 -3.38 -3.52
CA LYS A 15 3.10 -2.40 -3.76
C LYS A 15 2.59 -1.17 -4.54
N HIS A 16 1.88 -1.36 -5.64
CA HIS A 16 1.37 -0.23 -6.43
C HIS A 16 0.32 0.59 -5.67
N THR A 17 -0.47 -0.06 -4.81
CA THR A 17 -1.45 0.65 -3.99
C THR A 17 -0.76 1.57 -2.97
N GLU A 18 0.33 1.09 -2.35
CA GLU A 18 1.17 1.91 -1.47
C GLU A 18 1.78 3.11 -2.23
N GLU A 19 2.37 2.88 -3.41
CA GLU A 19 2.96 3.93 -4.26
C GLU A 19 1.92 5.00 -4.65
N HIS A 20 0.73 4.59 -5.09
CA HIS A 20 -0.34 5.52 -5.48
C HIS A 20 -0.87 6.33 -4.29
N LEU A 21 -0.92 5.76 -3.09
CA LEU A 21 -1.30 6.49 -1.89
C LEU A 21 -0.23 7.50 -1.46
N GLU A 22 1.05 7.18 -1.61
CA GLU A 22 2.15 8.12 -1.38
C GLU A 22 2.09 9.30 -2.35
N GLU A 23 1.85 9.04 -3.65
CA GLU A 23 1.65 10.08 -4.65
C GLU A 23 0.43 10.96 -4.32
N LEU A 24 -0.69 10.35 -3.93
CA LEU A 24 -1.88 11.08 -3.53
C LEU A 24 -1.61 12.01 -2.33
N ILE A 25 -0.95 11.51 -1.28
CA ILE A 25 -0.57 12.31 -0.11
C ILE A 25 0.29 13.50 -0.54
N LYS A 26 1.29 13.25 -1.40
CA LYS A 26 2.15 14.30 -1.94
C LYS A 26 1.35 15.38 -2.67
N TYR A 27 0.44 15.00 -3.57
CA TYR A 27 -0.37 15.98 -4.30
C TYR A 27 -1.32 16.77 -3.38
N ILE A 28 -1.84 16.16 -2.32
CA ILE A 28 -2.65 16.86 -1.31
C ILE A 28 -1.81 17.95 -0.62
N GLU A 29 -0.57 17.64 -0.25
CA GLU A 29 0.36 18.59 0.37
C GLU A 29 0.78 19.70 -0.60
N GLU A 30 1.10 19.36 -1.86
CA GLU A 30 1.43 20.32 -2.90
C GLU A 30 0.28 21.30 -3.18
N CYS A 31 -0.96 20.85 -3.02
CA CYS A 31 -2.15 21.69 -3.11
C CYS A 31 -2.49 22.46 -1.81
N ASN A 32 -1.62 22.42 -0.79
CA ASN A 32 -1.81 23.02 0.54
C ASN A 32 -3.08 22.55 1.28
N TYR A 33 -3.51 21.30 1.05
CA TYR A 33 -4.59 20.67 1.81
C TYR A 33 -4.05 19.81 2.95
N ASN A 34 -4.90 19.51 3.94
CA ASN A 34 -4.53 18.64 5.05
C ASN A 34 -4.42 17.17 4.58
N SER A 35 -3.20 16.63 4.60
CA SER A 35 -2.88 15.25 4.23
C SER A 35 -2.92 14.24 5.40
N GLU A 36 -3.09 14.69 6.65
CA GLU A 36 -3.07 13.81 7.83
C GLU A 36 -4.06 12.63 7.77
N PRO A 37 -5.32 12.81 7.30
CA PRO A 37 -6.24 11.68 7.17
C PRO A 37 -5.72 10.61 6.21
N TYR A 38 -5.08 11.02 5.11
CA TYR A 38 -4.53 10.12 4.10
C TYR A 38 -3.25 9.44 4.59
N LYS A 39 -2.39 10.14 5.33
CA LYS A 39 -1.24 9.52 6.02
C LYS A 39 -1.68 8.44 7.00
N THR A 40 -2.75 8.67 7.75
CA THR A 40 -3.31 7.68 8.68
C THR A 40 -3.81 6.44 7.93
N ILE A 41 -4.49 6.62 6.79
CA ILE A 41 -4.94 5.50 5.95
C ILE A 41 -3.75 4.73 5.38
N TYR A 42 -2.75 5.44 4.84
CA TYR A 42 -1.53 4.84 4.30
C TYR A 42 -0.80 3.99 5.35
N ASN A 43 -0.60 4.51 6.57
CA ASN A 43 0.07 3.77 7.63
C ASN A 43 -0.67 2.48 7.99
N LYS A 44 -2.00 2.55 8.15
CA LYS A 44 -2.82 1.36 8.43
C LYS A 44 -2.75 0.35 7.29
N LEU A 45 -2.83 0.80 6.04
CA LEU A 45 -2.70 -0.08 4.88
C LEU A 45 -1.32 -0.76 4.86
N LYS A 46 -0.25 0.01 5.09
CA LYS A 46 1.12 -0.50 5.12
C LYS A 46 1.31 -1.57 6.18
N GLU A 47 0.81 -1.34 7.40
CA GLU A 47 0.85 -2.33 8.49
C GLU A 47 0.13 -3.64 8.12
N GLU A 48 -1.07 -3.55 7.54
CA GLU A 48 -1.82 -4.74 7.11
C GLU A 48 -1.14 -5.46 5.93
N ASN A 49 -0.57 -4.70 4.99
CA ASN A 49 0.20 -5.25 3.87
C ASN A 49 1.46 -5.96 4.35
N ASP A 50 2.19 -5.40 5.32
CA ASP A 50 3.38 -6.02 5.89
C ASP A 50 3.04 -7.34 6.61
N LYS A 51 1.99 -7.36 7.44
CA LYS A 51 1.48 -8.60 8.06
C LYS A 51 1.10 -9.66 7.02
N LEU A 52 0.48 -9.24 5.92
CA LEU A 52 0.12 -10.14 4.82
C LEU A 52 1.36 -10.66 4.09
N ARG A 53 2.35 -9.79 3.83
CA ARG A 53 3.64 -10.17 3.21
C ARG A 53 4.41 -11.17 4.08
N GLU A 54 4.38 -11.03 5.40
CA GLU A 54 4.98 -11.99 6.32
C GLU A 54 4.31 -13.36 6.22
N LYS A 55 2.98 -13.41 6.20
CA LYS A 55 2.21 -14.66 6.04
C LYS A 55 2.45 -15.35 4.70
N LEU A 56 2.70 -14.58 3.64
CA LEU A 56 2.96 -15.11 2.29
C LEU A 56 4.42 -15.53 2.08
N LYS A 57 5.33 -15.18 3.00
CA LYS A 57 6.74 -15.62 2.99
C LYS A 57 6.98 -16.89 3.80
N GLY A 58 6.05 -17.25 4.69
CA GLY A 58 6.01 -18.53 5.41
C GLY A 58 5.33 -19.61 4.59
#